data_AF-A0A7Y1LBA9-F1
#
_entry.id   AF-A0A7Y1LBA9-F1
#
_cell.length_a   1.000
_cell.length_b   1.000
_cell.length_c   1.000
_cell.angle_alpha   90.00
_cell.angle_beta   90.00
_cell.angle_gamma   90.00
#
_symmetry.space_group_name_H-M   'P 1'
#
loop_
_entity.id
_entity.type
_entity.pdbx_description
1 polymer ?
#
loop_
_entity_poly.entity_id
_entity_poly.type
_entity_poly.pdbx_seq_one_letter_code
_entity_poly.pdbx_strand_id
1 'polypeptide(L)'
;MKSRGSGVIVFIRWGVLCAQILMFAHAEASYFDAPESSNSSESCPLPMDIENKDGVFMSAAKRTGVAWVGVVVGAAVEEVIRFNKAIFVLTNSAIDSEGFISGCVYSLSGGRFLSLRLASVDGREHVMSVGAFPSWRVSLDYYSPAILECNDQFRDACSVILK
;
A
#
# COMPACT_ATOMS: atom_id res chain seq x y z
N MET A 1 -65.38 -41.37 13.33
CA MET A 1 -64.93 -42.59 12.61
C MET A 1 -63.73 -42.18 11.76
N LYS A 2 -62.49 -42.43 12.22
CA LYS A 2 -61.59 -43.53 11.79
C LYS A 2 -61.23 -43.42 10.29
N SER A 3 -60.00 -42.93 10.00
CA SER A 3 -58.86 -43.74 9.47
C SER A 3 -58.77 -43.68 7.93
N ARG A 4 -57.64 -43.62 7.21
CA ARG A 4 -56.18 -43.80 7.46
C ARG A 4 -55.45 -43.34 6.18
N GLY A 5 -54.18 -42.97 6.31
CA GLY A 5 -53.13 -43.52 5.43
C GLY A 5 -52.70 -42.71 4.20
N SER A 6 -51.66 -41.89 4.36
CA SER A 6 -50.59 -41.67 3.37
C SER A 6 -49.52 -40.86 4.08
N GLY A 7 -48.56 -41.51 4.73
CA GLY A 7 -47.42 -42.11 4.04
C GLY A 7 -46.28 -41.09 4.16
N VAL A 8 -45.54 -41.04 5.28
CA VAL A 8 -44.28 -41.77 5.52
C VAL A 8 -43.17 -41.52 4.46
N ILE A 9 -43.49 -40.91 3.31
CA ILE A 9 -42.59 -40.70 2.17
C ILE A 9 -41.87 -39.35 2.26
N VAL A 10 -42.37 -38.39 3.04
CA VAL A 10 -41.81 -37.03 3.09
C VAL A 10 -40.48 -36.96 3.86
N PHE A 11 -40.27 -37.83 4.86
CA PHE A 11 -39.10 -37.70 5.74
C PHE A 11 -37.81 -38.37 5.21
N ILE A 12 -37.90 -39.26 4.22
CA ILE A 12 -36.71 -39.93 3.66
C ILE A 12 -35.99 -39.03 2.63
N ARG A 13 -36.70 -38.05 2.03
CA ARG A 13 -36.11 -37.16 1.01
C ARG A 13 -35.32 -35.98 1.56
N TRP A 14 -35.39 -35.68 2.86
CA TRP A 14 -34.59 -34.61 3.48
C TRP A 14 -33.27 -35.09 4.09
N GLY A 15 -33.13 -36.37 4.44
CA GLY A 15 -31.88 -36.93 4.98
C GLY A 15 -30.77 -37.11 3.94
N VAL A 16 -31.12 -37.27 2.66
CA VAL A 16 -30.15 -37.58 1.59
C VAL A 16 -29.52 -36.31 1.00
N LEU A 17 -30.15 -35.14 1.16
CA LEU A 17 -29.62 -33.87 0.63
C LEU A 17 -28.48 -33.28 1.49
N CYS A 18 -28.42 -33.57 2.79
CA CYS A 18 -27.33 -33.08 3.65
C CYS A 18 -26.04 -33.89 3.53
N ALA A 19 -26.09 -35.16 3.07
CA ALA A 19 -24.90 -35.99 2.93
C ALA A 19 -24.07 -35.67 1.67
N GLN A 20 -24.62 -34.90 0.72
CA GLN A 20 -23.96 -34.60 -0.55
C GLN A 20 -23.13 -33.30 -0.51
N ILE A 21 -23.26 -32.49 0.54
CA ILE A 21 -22.54 -31.21 0.69
C ILE A 21 -21.18 -31.39 1.40
N LEU A 22 -20.94 -32.53 2.06
CA LEU A 22 -19.71 -32.78 2.83
C LEU A 22 -18.58 -33.47 2.05
N MET A 23 -18.72 -33.61 0.72
CA MET A 23 -17.76 -34.36 -0.12
C MET A 23 -17.00 -33.51 -1.15
N PHE A 24 -17.00 -32.17 -1.01
CA PHE A 24 -16.15 -31.32 -1.84
C PHE A 24 -15.11 -30.59 -1.01
N ALA A 25 -13.86 -30.97 -1.31
CA ALA A 25 -12.64 -30.20 -1.15
C ALA A 25 -12.09 -30.09 0.28
N HIS A 26 -11.36 -31.15 0.68
CA HIS A 26 -10.02 -30.92 1.22
C HIS A 26 -9.21 -30.22 0.12
N ALA A 27 -9.35 -28.90 0.02
CA ALA A 27 -8.38 -28.10 -0.70
C ALA A 27 -7.15 -28.07 0.19
N GLU A 28 -6.21 -28.98 -0.08
CA GLU A 28 -4.83 -28.79 0.35
C GLU A 28 -4.47 -27.36 -0.01
N ALA A 29 -4.09 -26.58 1.00
CA ALA A 29 -3.53 -25.26 0.84
C ALA A 29 -2.22 -25.40 0.08
N SER A 30 -2.34 -25.58 -1.24
CA SER A 30 -1.29 -25.28 -2.19
C SER A 30 -1.09 -23.78 -2.02
N TYR A 31 -0.10 -23.48 -1.19
CA TYR A 31 0.64 -22.24 -1.14
C TYR A 31 0.85 -21.81 -2.58
N PHE A 32 -0.05 -20.98 -3.09
CA PHE A 32 0.20 -20.23 -4.29
C PHE A 32 1.38 -19.35 -3.91
N ASP A 33 2.59 -19.78 -4.28
CA ASP A 33 3.62 -18.85 -4.73
C ASP A 33 2.96 -18.04 -5.85
N ALA A 34 2.26 -16.98 -5.45
CA ALA A 34 1.82 -15.97 -6.38
C ALA A 34 3.12 -15.51 -7.07
N PRO A 35 3.23 -15.61 -8.40
CA PRO A 35 4.37 -15.05 -9.08
C PRO A 35 4.46 -13.60 -8.63
N GLU A 36 5.61 -13.22 -8.07
CA GLU A 36 5.91 -11.85 -7.66
C GLU A 36 5.50 -10.95 -8.84
N SER A 37 4.34 -10.31 -8.71
CA SER A 37 3.85 -9.44 -9.77
C SER A 37 4.91 -8.37 -9.89
N SER A 38 5.58 -8.30 -11.04
CA SER A 38 6.72 -7.41 -11.30
C SER A 38 6.44 -5.93 -10.99
N ASN A 39 5.16 -5.59 -10.79
CA ASN A 39 4.67 -4.31 -10.37
C ASN A 39 4.29 -4.35 -8.87
N SER A 40 5.24 -4.07 -7.98
CA SER A 40 4.96 -3.91 -6.55
C SER A 40 4.40 -2.51 -6.29
N SER A 41 3.18 -2.42 -5.77
CA SER A 41 2.63 -1.16 -5.25
C SER A 41 3.38 -0.76 -3.97
N GLU A 42 3.80 0.49 -3.90
CA GLU A 42 4.56 1.09 -2.80
C GLU A 42 3.86 2.37 -2.34
N SER A 43 4.01 2.71 -1.06
CA SER A 43 3.31 3.84 -0.45
C SER A 43 4.19 4.50 0.59
N CYS A 44 3.97 5.79 0.85
CA CYS A 44 4.62 6.47 1.97
C CYS A 44 4.35 5.71 3.29
N PRO A 45 5.38 5.46 4.12
CA PRO A 45 5.21 4.77 5.39
C PRO A 45 4.34 5.58 6.35
N LEU A 46 3.65 4.90 7.26
CA LEU A 46 2.94 5.60 8.33
C LEU A 46 3.95 6.17 9.34
N PRO A 47 3.62 7.28 10.02
CA PRO A 47 4.50 7.85 11.04
C PRO A 47 5.01 6.84 12.08
N MET A 48 4.15 5.91 12.51
CA MET A 48 4.48 4.86 13.48
C MET A 48 5.44 3.78 12.96
N ASP A 49 5.59 3.66 11.64
CA ASP A 49 6.46 2.67 10.99
C ASP A 49 7.86 3.25 10.69
N ILE A 50 8.13 4.50 11.09
CA ILE A 50 9.39 5.20 10.82
C ILE A 50 10.26 5.21 12.07
N GLU A 51 11.40 4.56 11.99
CA GLU A 51 12.40 4.53 13.04
C GLU A 51 13.37 5.71 12.89
N ASN A 52 13.78 6.29 14.01
CA ASN A 52 14.81 7.32 14.06
C ASN A 52 16.06 6.77 14.75
N LYS A 53 17.19 6.81 14.06
CA LYS A 53 18.50 6.47 14.59
C LYS A 53 19.44 7.67 14.41
N ASP A 54 19.57 8.45 15.47
CA ASP A 54 20.46 9.62 15.52
C ASP A 54 20.23 10.66 14.40
N GLY A 55 18.96 10.89 14.04
CA GLY A 55 18.56 11.85 13.00
C GLY A 55 18.54 11.24 11.59
N VAL A 56 18.82 9.95 11.46
CA VAL A 56 18.55 9.16 10.25
C VAL A 56 17.21 8.43 10.45
N PHE A 57 16.23 8.79 9.63
CA PHE A 57 14.89 8.24 9.68
C PHE A 57 14.74 7.18 8.60
N MET A 58 14.24 6.00 8.98
CA MET A 58 14.15 4.85 8.09
C MET A 58 12.84 4.09 8.25
N SER A 59 12.33 3.53 7.16
CA SER A 59 11.24 2.55 7.18
C SER A 59 11.45 1.55 6.05
N ALA A 60 10.99 0.30 6.25
CA ALA A 60 11.07 -0.71 5.21
C ALA A 60 10.15 -0.35 4.03
N ALA A 61 10.64 -0.54 2.81
CA ALA A 61 9.78 -0.56 1.63
C ALA A 61 9.18 -1.96 1.46
N LYS A 62 8.09 -2.08 0.69
CA LYS A 62 7.52 -3.38 0.33
C LYS A 62 8.44 -4.14 -0.62
N ARG A 63 9.18 -3.44 -1.49
CA ARG A 63 10.18 -4.05 -2.38
C ARG A 63 11.45 -4.42 -1.61
N THR A 64 11.92 -5.65 -1.83
CA THR A 64 13.15 -6.14 -1.19
C THR A 64 14.37 -5.34 -1.67
N GLY A 65 15.28 -5.01 -0.74
CA GLY A 65 16.50 -4.24 -1.05
C GLY A 65 16.27 -2.73 -1.22
N VAL A 66 15.06 -2.26 -0.91
CA VAL A 66 14.69 -0.85 -0.96
C VAL A 66 14.21 -0.41 0.43
N ALA A 67 14.51 0.84 0.80
CA ALA A 67 14.06 1.42 2.06
C ALA A 67 13.68 2.88 1.88
N TRP A 68 12.76 3.36 2.71
CA TRP A 68 12.48 4.78 2.87
C TRP A 68 13.52 5.39 3.80
N VAL A 69 14.24 6.43 3.36
CA VAL A 69 15.32 7.05 4.12
C VAL A 69 15.25 8.56 4.05
N GLY A 70 15.47 9.24 5.17
CA GLY A 70 15.63 10.68 5.24
C GLY A 70 16.55 11.07 6.39
N VAL A 71 17.16 12.25 6.30
CA VAL A 71 18.12 12.73 7.31
C VAL A 71 17.73 14.12 7.76
N VAL A 72 17.69 14.32 9.07
CA VAL A 72 17.52 15.64 9.69
C VAL A 72 18.60 15.82 10.76
N VAL A 73 19.56 16.70 10.49
CA VAL A 73 20.70 16.96 11.38
C VAL A 73 20.21 17.49 12.73
N GLY A 74 20.70 16.91 13.83
CA GLY A 74 20.31 17.30 15.18
C GLY A 74 18.89 16.87 15.59
N ALA A 75 18.31 15.85 14.93
CA ALA A 75 16.98 15.32 15.24
C ALA A 75 17.01 13.97 15.98
N ALA A 76 18.09 13.66 16.70
CA ALA A 76 18.33 12.33 17.28
C ALA A 76 17.21 11.81 18.20
N VAL A 77 16.43 12.69 18.81
CA VAL A 77 15.34 12.35 19.75
C VAL A 77 13.96 12.80 19.28
N GLU A 78 13.82 13.25 18.02
CA GLU A 78 12.53 13.67 17.49
C GLU A 78 11.71 12.49 16.97
N GLU A 79 10.40 12.59 17.13
CA GLU A 79 9.42 11.60 16.67
C GLU A 79 8.71 12.12 15.40
N VAL A 80 8.36 11.21 14.51
CA VAL A 80 7.50 11.53 13.36
C VAL A 80 6.05 11.54 13.81
N ILE A 81 5.41 12.71 13.76
CA ILE A 81 4.08 12.89 14.36
C ILE A 81 2.94 12.92 13.34
N ARG A 82 3.23 13.26 12.08
CA ARG A 82 2.19 13.46 11.06
C ARG A 82 2.74 13.30 9.65
N PHE A 83 1.99 12.59 8.81
CA PHE A 83 2.15 12.63 7.36
C PHE A 83 1.49 13.89 6.78
N ASN A 84 2.24 14.66 5.99
CA ASN A 84 1.73 15.87 5.36
C ASN A 84 1.32 15.62 3.90
N LYS A 85 2.24 15.07 3.10
CA LYS A 85 2.01 14.77 1.68
C LYS A 85 3.12 13.92 1.07
N ALA A 86 2.80 13.24 -0.03
CA ALA A 86 3.73 12.67 -0.98
C ALA A 86 3.91 13.62 -2.17
N ILE A 87 5.12 13.65 -2.73
CA ILE A 87 5.46 14.48 -3.90
C ILE A 87 5.96 13.55 -5.02
N PHE A 88 5.34 13.65 -6.18
CA PHE A 88 5.69 12.87 -7.36
C PHE A 88 6.05 13.81 -8.52
N VAL A 89 7.13 13.50 -9.23
CA VAL A 89 7.62 14.30 -10.35
C VAL A 89 7.50 13.49 -11.63
N LEU A 90 6.70 13.99 -12.56
CA LEU A 90 6.48 13.37 -13.87
C LEU A 90 7.72 13.53 -14.76
N THR A 91 8.14 12.45 -15.42
CA THR A 91 9.26 12.48 -16.39
C THR A 91 8.83 13.01 -17.75
N ASN A 92 7.53 12.94 -18.08
CA ASN A 92 6.92 13.57 -19.26
C ASN A 92 5.50 14.05 -18.94
N SER A 93 5.17 15.27 -19.38
CA SER A 93 4.02 16.04 -18.89
C SER A 93 2.65 15.65 -19.45
N ALA A 94 2.49 14.52 -20.16
CA ALA A 94 1.28 14.35 -20.98
C ALA A 94 0.63 12.95 -21.07
N ILE A 95 1.33 11.81 -20.92
CA ILE A 95 0.72 10.55 -21.40
C ILE A 95 0.71 9.40 -20.40
N ASP A 96 1.73 9.22 -19.54
CA ASP A 96 1.87 7.90 -18.87
C ASP A 96 1.79 7.91 -17.34
N SER A 97 1.54 9.07 -16.70
CA SER A 97 1.63 9.21 -15.23
C SER A 97 2.93 8.64 -14.65
N GLU A 98 3.97 8.57 -15.48
CA GLU A 98 5.28 8.04 -15.17
C GLU A 98 6.17 9.13 -14.60
N GLY A 99 7.00 8.71 -13.65
CA GLY A 99 7.85 9.62 -12.94
C GLY A 99 8.57 8.93 -11.81
N PHE A 100 8.89 9.71 -10.79
CA PHE A 100 9.51 9.23 -9.57
C PHE A 100 8.92 9.95 -8.35
N ILE A 101 8.85 9.24 -7.24
CA ILE A 101 8.51 9.85 -5.95
C ILE A 101 9.72 10.63 -5.45
N SER A 102 9.58 11.95 -5.38
CA SER A 102 10.63 12.86 -4.88
C SER A 102 10.72 12.81 -3.35
N GLY A 103 9.62 12.47 -2.69
CA GLY A 103 9.62 12.10 -1.28
C GLY A 103 8.25 12.16 -0.60
N CYS A 104 8.24 11.65 0.63
CA CYS A 104 7.13 11.68 1.57
C CYS A 104 7.47 12.67 2.69
N VAL A 105 6.66 13.71 2.84
CA VAL A 105 6.90 14.82 3.77
C VAL A 105 6.12 14.60 5.05
N TYR A 106 6.81 14.73 6.18
CA TYR A 106 6.27 14.55 7.52
C TYR A 106 6.63 15.72 8.43
N SER A 107 5.82 15.93 9.46
CA SER A 107 6.16 16.81 10.57
C SER A 107 6.82 16.02 11.69
N LEU A 108 7.84 16.61 12.30
CA LEU A 108 8.52 16.10 13.48
C LEU A 108 8.06 16.81 14.76
N SER A 109 8.22 16.16 15.91
CA SER A 109 7.83 16.71 17.22
C SER A 109 8.53 18.04 17.57
N GLY A 110 9.72 18.31 17.01
CA GLY A 110 10.44 19.57 17.17
C GLY A 110 9.98 20.71 16.24
N GLY A 111 8.89 20.53 15.48
CA GLY A 111 8.36 21.54 14.56
C GLY A 111 9.07 21.61 13.20
N ARG A 112 10.00 20.68 12.95
CA ARG A 112 10.72 20.54 11.67
C ARG A 112 9.98 19.61 10.71
N PHE A 113 10.44 19.58 9.46
CA PHE A 113 9.96 18.66 8.45
C PHE A 113 11.00 17.60 8.11
N LEU A 114 10.52 16.37 7.91
CA LEU A 114 11.28 15.25 7.38
C LEU A 114 10.78 14.96 5.97
N SER A 115 11.70 14.70 5.04
CA SER A 115 11.38 14.14 3.72
C SER A 115 12.04 12.77 3.61
N LEU A 116 11.23 11.71 3.55
CA LEU A 116 11.69 10.37 3.25
C LEU A 116 11.72 10.14 1.74
N ARG A 117 12.81 9.56 1.25
CA ARG A 117 12.98 9.17 -0.15
C ARG A 117 13.16 7.68 -0.25
N LEU A 118 12.73 7.12 -1.38
CA LEU A 118 12.97 5.72 -1.67
C LEU A 118 14.45 5.55 -2.05
N ALA A 119 15.21 4.83 -1.23
CA ALA A 119 16.63 4.56 -1.42
C ALA A 119 16.84 3.08 -1.77
N SER A 120 17.61 2.84 -2.83
CA SER A 120 18.05 1.50 -3.24
C SER A 120 19.55 1.32 -3.01
N VAL A 121 19.97 0.08 -2.79
CA VAL A 121 21.37 -0.31 -2.60
C VAL A 121 22.26 0.10 -3.79
N ASP A 122 21.70 0.15 -5.00
CA ASP A 122 22.41 0.56 -6.22
C ASP A 122 22.39 2.09 -6.46
N GLY A 123 21.74 2.85 -5.58
CA GLY A 123 21.63 4.30 -5.65
C GLY A 123 20.80 4.84 -6.83
N ARG A 124 20.06 3.98 -7.54
CA ARG A 124 19.25 4.40 -8.69
C ARG A 124 17.86 4.87 -8.26
N GLU A 125 17.37 5.90 -8.93
CA GLU A 125 15.96 6.29 -8.82
C GLU A 125 15.08 5.27 -9.56
N HIS A 126 13.95 4.92 -8.95
CA HIS A 126 12.99 4.00 -9.54
C HIS A 126 11.97 4.77 -10.36
N VAL A 127 11.93 4.52 -11.67
CA VAL A 127 10.80 4.95 -12.49
C VAL A 127 9.57 4.17 -12.04
N MET A 128 8.50 4.91 -11.83
CA MET A 128 7.25 4.41 -11.27
C MET A 128 6.08 5.13 -11.95
N SER A 129 4.88 4.58 -11.79
CA SER A 129 3.64 5.23 -12.20
C SER A 129 2.77 5.52 -10.99
N VAL A 130 1.93 6.55 -11.09
CA VAL A 130 0.90 6.81 -10.08
C VAL A 130 -0.05 5.61 -9.98
N GLY A 131 -0.28 5.08 -8.76
CA GLY A 131 -1.19 3.96 -8.53
C GLY A 131 -2.63 4.41 -8.31
N ALA A 132 -2.90 5.04 -7.17
CA ALA A 132 -4.25 5.51 -6.81
C ALA A 132 -4.52 6.93 -7.33
N PHE A 133 -4.76 7.05 -8.64
CA PHE A 133 -4.95 8.33 -9.34
C PHE A 133 -5.90 9.35 -8.67
N PRO A 134 -7.04 8.98 -8.01
CA PRO A 134 -7.93 9.98 -7.42
C PRO A 134 -7.31 10.81 -6.30
N SER A 135 -6.31 10.27 -5.59
CA SER A 135 -5.66 10.95 -4.47
C SER A 135 -4.49 11.84 -4.90
N TRP A 136 -4.02 11.68 -6.14
CA TRP A 136 -2.95 12.50 -6.71
C TRP A 136 -3.53 13.66 -7.51
N ARG A 137 -3.00 14.85 -7.27
CA ARG A 137 -3.40 16.08 -7.98
C ARG A 137 -2.19 16.93 -8.31
N VAL A 138 -2.31 17.81 -9.29
CA VAL A 138 -1.27 18.82 -9.55
C VAL A 138 -1.03 19.62 -8.28
N SER A 139 0.24 19.74 -7.89
CA SER A 139 0.61 20.46 -6.68
C SER A 139 0.36 21.96 -6.83
N LEU A 140 -0.20 22.57 -5.80
CA LEU A 140 -0.42 24.02 -5.74
C LEU A 140 0.80 24.76 -5.18
N ASP A 141 1.74 24.05 -4.57
CA ASP A 141 2.95 24.62 -3.98
C ASP A 141 4.05 24.89 -5.02
N TYR A 142 3.92 24.31 -6.21
CA TYR A 142 4.88 24.44 -7.30
C TYR A 142 4.22 24.97 -8.57
N TYR A 143 4.91 25.87 -9.27
CA TYR A 143 4.46 26.42 -10.56
C TYR A 143 4.63 25.46 -11.74
N SER A 144 4.55 24.14 -11.53
CA SER A 144 4.79 23.14 -12.57
C SER A 144 3.68 22.08 -12.59
N PRO A 145 3.00 21.85 -13.73
CA PRO A 145 2.03 20.78 -13.87
C PRO A 145 2.67 19.38 -13.83
N ALA A 146 4.01 19.30 -13.89
CA ALA A 146 4.74 18.05 -13.80
C ALA A 146 4.88 17.54 -12.35
N ILE A 147 4.45 18.33 -11.34
CA ILE A 147 4.57 17.94 -9.94
C ILE A 147 3.18 17.61 -9.42
N LEU A 148 3.02 16.37 -8.96
CA LEU A 148 1.81 15.91 -8.30
C LEU A 148 2.04 15.82 -6.80
N GLU A 149 0.98 16.08 -6.03
CA GLU A 149 0.92 15.87 -4.60
C GLU A 149 -0.23 14.93 -4.24
N CYS A 150 -0.04 14.17 -3.17
CA CYS A 150 -1.09 13.43 -2.50
C CYS A 150 -1.00 13.68 -1.00
N ASN A 151 -2.09 14.13 -0.39
CA ASN A 151 -2.16 14.45 1.05
C ASN A 151 -3.16 13.58 1.83
N ASP A 152 -3.60 12.50 1.18
CA ASP A 152 -4.53 11.54 1.75
C ASP A 152 -3.85 10.78 2.91
N GLN A 153 -4.57 10.66 4.03
CA GLN A 153 -4.09 10.03 5.25
C GLN A 153 -4.40 8.53 5.29
N PHE A 154 -5.21 8.03 4.37
CA PHE A 154 -5.51 6.60 4.28
C PHE A 154 -4.29 5.82 3.83
N ARG A 155 -4.09 4.65 4.44
CA ARG A 155 -3.04 3.70 4.05
C ARG A 155 -3.20 3.39 2.55
N ASP A 156 -2.10 3.46 1.82
CA ASP A 156 -2.01 3.19 0.37
C ASP A 156 -2.74 4.17 -0.58
N ALA A 157 -3.36 5.24 -0.07
CA ALA A 157 -3.99 6.25 -0.93
C ALA A 157 -2.95 7.05 -1.74
N CYS A 158 -1.77 7.32 -1.18
CA CYS A 158 -0.64 7.91 -1.91
C CYS A 158 0.28 6.83 -2.48
N SER A 159 -0.29 5.84 -3.16
CA SER A 159 0.47 4.72 -3.73
C SER A 159 1.06 5.03 -5.11
N VAL A 160 2.21 4.43 -5.36
CA VAL A 160 2.94 4.39 -6.63
C VAL A 160 3.19 2.94 -7.01
N ILE A 161 3.30 2.65 -8.30
CA ILE A 161 3.58 1.32 -8.82
C ILE A 161 5.02 1.35 -9.34
N LEU A 162 5.89 0.55 -8.73
CA LEU A 162 7.26 0.39 -9.24
C LEU A 162 7.23 -0.48 -10.49
N LYS A 163 8.05 -0.11 -11.47
CA LYS A 163 8.33 -0.92 -12.65
C LYS A 163 9.65 -1.71 -12.51
#